data_AF-W1XZE9-F1
#
_entry.id   AF-W1XZE9-F1
#
_cell.length_a   1.000
_cell.length_b   1.000
_cell.length_c   1.000
_cell.angle_alpha   90.00
_cell.angle_beta   90.00
_cell.angle_gamma   90.00
#
_symmetry.space_group_name_H-M   'P 1'
#
loop_
_entity.id
_entity.type
_entity.pdbx_description
1 polymer ?
#
loop_
_entity_poly.entity_id
_entity_poly.type
_entity_poly.pdbx_seq_one_letter_code
_entity_poly.pdbx_strand_id
1 'polypeptide(L)'
;YHSNIETAPSHFPDICTTHSYEDKMFTIDNAQKAGIRVCSGGILGLNETLEQRVEMAFELKRLHIDSVPLNILNPVKGTPFESNEALRPLDILRTFAVFRFILPNALIR
;
A
#
# COMPACT_ATOMS: atom_id res chain seq x y z
N TYR A 1 -8.97 -7.27 10.79
CA TYR A 1 -7.87 -8.06 10.21
C TYR A 1 -6.90 -7.12 9.51
N HIS A 2 -5.59 -7.32 9.65
CA HIS A 2 -4.58 -6.50 9.00
C HIS A 2 -3.92 -7.29 7.88
N SER A 3 -3.99 -6.76 6.66
CA SER A 3 -3.29 -7.30 5.50
C SER A 3 -3.10 -6.18 4.50
N ASN A 4 -1.89 -5.64 4.41
CA ASN A 4 -1.57 -4.58 3.44
C ASN A 4 -1.58 -5.13 2.03
N ILE A 5 -1.69 -4.27 1.02
CA ILE A 5 -1.37 -4.64 -0.37
C ILE A 5 0.11 -4.42 -0.70
N GLU A 6 0.87 -3.86 0.24
CA GLU A 6 2.28 -3.44 0.16
C GLU A 6 2.55 -2.33 -0.86
N THR A 7 2.15 -2.52 -2.12
CA THR A 7 2.39 -1.60 -3.24
C THR A 7 1.28 -1.74 -4.29
N ALA A 8 1.44 -1.06 -5.43
CA ALA A 8 0.61 -1.24 -6.62
C ALA A 8 0.63 -2.69 -7.14
N PRO A 9 -0.49 -3.21 -7.67
CA PRO A 9 -0.52 -4.50 -8.37
C PRO A 9 0.60 -4.63 -9.41
N SER A 10 0.81 -3.59 -10.22
CA SER A 10 1.86 -3.58 -11.25
C SER A 10 3.30 -3.64 -10.70
N HIS A 11 3.51 -3.26 -9.43
CA HIS A 11 4.84 -3.24 -8.78
C HIS A 11 5.04 -4.43 -7.83
N PHE A 12 3.98 -5.17 -7.51
CA PHE A 12 4.03 -6.22 -6.50
C PHE A 12 5.08 -7.32 -6.78
N PRO A 13 5.26 -7.81 -8.03
CA PRO A 13 6.26 -8.83 -8.33
C PRO A 13 7.71 -8.41 -8.04
N ASP A 14 8.00 -7.11 -8.08
CA ASP A 14 9.33 -6.56 -7.79
C ASP A 14 9.60 -6.49 -6.27
N ILE A 15 8.54 -6.55 -5.46
CA ILE A 15 8.61 -6.41 -3.99
C ILE A 15 8.49 -7.76 -3.29
N CYS A 16 7.63 -8.65 -3.77
CA CYS A 16 7.38 -9.93 -3.13
C CYS A 16 7.29 -11.08 -4.14
N THR A 17 8.10 -12.11 -3.93
CA THR A 17 8.18 -13.30 -4.79
C THR A 17 7.68 -14.57 -4.11
N THR A 18 7.39 -14.54 -2.81
CA THR A 18 6.97 -15.72 -2.04
C THR A 18 5.48 -16.01 -2.13
N HIS A 19 4.69 -15.02 -2.54
CA HIS A 19 3.26 -15.14 -2.82
C HIS A 19 2.90 -14.12 -3.91
N SER A 20 1.78 -14.35 -4.59
CA SER A 20 1.29 -13.46 -5.64
C SER A 20 0.43 -12.33 -5.06
N TYR A 21 0.17 -11.32 -5.90
CA TYR A 21 -0.81 -10.29 -5.60
C TYR A 21 -2.21 -10.90 -5.40
N GLU A 22 -2.56 -11.87 -6.24
CA GLU A 22 -3.82 -12.59 -6.23
C GLU A 22 -4.05 -13.36 -4.92
N ASP A 23 -3.02 -14.00 -4.37
CA ASP A 23 -3.10 -14.67 -3.05
C ASP A 23 -3.49 -13.68 -1.94
N LYS A 24 -2.97 -12.45 -2.05
CA LYS A 24 -3.28 -11.37 -1.13
C LYS A 24 -4.71 -10.89 -1.26
N MET A 25 -5.19 -10.75 -2.50
CA MET A 25 -6.57 -10.39 -2.80
C MET A 25 -7.55 -11.45 -2.30
N PHE A 26 -7.23 -12.73 -2.52
CA PHE A 26 -8.01 -13.84 -2.01
C PHE A 26 -8.15 -13.79 -0.48
N THR A 27 -7.05 -13.46 0.22
CA THR A 27 -7.05 -13.34 1.68
C THR A 27 -7.92 -12.17 2.16
N ILE A 28 -7.81 -11.00 1.52
CA ILE A 28 -8.62 -9.82 1.85
C ILE A 28 -10.11 -10.08 1.60
N ASP A 29 -10.45 -10.64 0.44
CA ASP A 29 -11.82 -10.95 0.04
C ASP A 29 -12.46 -11.96 1.00
N ASN A 30 -11.74 -13.01 1.40
CA ASN A 30 -12.24 -13.97 2.38
C ASN A 30 -12.48 -13.34 3.76
N ALA A 31 -11.60 -12.45 4.23
CA ALA A 31 -11.81 -11.73 5.48
C ALA A 31 -13.06 -10.84 5.41
N GLN A 32 -13.28 -10.14 4.29
CA GLN A 32 -14.47 -9.32 4.08
C GLN A 32 -15.74 -10.18 4.01
N LYS A 33 -15.74 -11.30 3.29
CA LYS A 33 -16.85 -12.26 3.23
C LYS A 33 -17.19 -12.86 4.59
N ALA A 34 -16.20 -13.02 5.46
CA ALA A 34 -16.40 -13.43 6.85
C ALA A 34 -16.93 -12.30 7.76
N GLY A 35 -17.22 -11.11 7.23
CA GLY A 35 -17.69 -9.96 8.00
C GLY A 35 -16.60 -9.28 8.83
N ILE A 36 -15.32 -9.58 8.58
CA ILE A 36 -14.20 -9.01 9.31
C ILE A 36 -13.78 -7.70 8.64
N ARG A 37 -13.79 -6.62 9.40
CA ARG A 37 -13.23 -5.33 8.93
C ARG A 37 -11.75 -5.47 8.61
N VAL A 38 -11.37 -5.12 7.38
CA VAL A 38 -9.98 -5.19 6.89
C VAL A 38 -9.31 -3.82 6.97
N CYS A 39 -8.11 -3.81 7.54
CA CYS A 39 -7.17 -2.71 7.49
C CYS A 39 -6.08 -3.07 6.48
N SER A 40 -5.90 -2.23 5.45
CA SER A 40 -4.96 -2.49 4.37
C SER A 40 -4.43 -1.18 3.79
N GLY A 41 -3.13 -1.12 3.56
CA GLY A 41 -2.49 -0.01 2.87
C GLY A 41 -1.18 -0.46 2.24
N GLY A 42 -0.15 0.38 2.29
CA GLY A 42 1.12 0.10 1.62
C GLY A 42 2.31 0.84 2.20
N ILE A 43 3.44 0.69 1.53
CA ILE A 43 4.71 1.30 1.89
C ILE A 43 5.13 2.24 0.74
N LEU A 44 5.45 3.48 1.08
CA LEU A 44 5.99 4.48 0.16
C LEU A 44 7.52 4.43 0.20
N GLY A 45 8.18 4.52 -0.96
CA GLY A 45 9.63 4.53 -1.07
C GLY A 45 10.26 3.18 -1.45
N LEU A 46 9.46 2.23 -1.93
CA LEU A 46 9.87 0.94 -2.49
C LEU A 46 10.36 1.05 -3.95
N ASN A 47 10.89 2.21 -4.36
CA ASN A 47 11.21 2.56 -5.75
C ASN A 47 10.00 2.59 -6.69
N GLU A 48 8.79 2.77 -6.15
CA GLU A 48 7.58 2.92 -6.94
C GLU A 48 7.53 4.27 -7.68
N THR A 49 6.90 4.29 -8.85
CA THR A 49 6.60 5.53 -9.57
C THR A 49 5.42 6.28 -8.95
N LEU A 50 5.22 7.54 -9.37
CA LEU A 50 4.06 8.31 -8.91
C LEU A 50 2.74 7.68 -9.40
N GLU A 51 2.74 7.12 -10.60
CA GLU A 51 1.60 6.40 -11.19
C GLU A 51 1.25 5.17 -10.37
N GLN A 52 2.26 4.42 -9.90
CA GLN A 52 2.06 3.25 -9.03
C GLN A 52 1.47 3.65 -7.67
N ARG A 53 1.84 4.81 -7.11
CA ARG A 53 1.16 5.32 -5.89
C ARG A 53 -0.32 5.57 -6.13
N VAL A 54 -0.66 6.14 -7.29
CA VAL A 54 -2.07 6.41 -7.66
C VAL A 54 -2.81 5.09 -7.90
N GLU A 55 -2.19 4.14 -8.59
CA GLU A 55 -2.73 2.78 -8.80
C GLU A 55 -3.05 2.12 -7.46
N MET A 56 -2.12 2.15 -6.50
CA MET A 56 -2.32 1.64 -5.15
C MET A 56 -3.54 2.27 -4.46
N ALA A 57 -3.71 3.60 -4.57
CA ALA A 57 -4.87 4.29 -3.98
C ALA A 57 -6.19 3.85 -4.61
N PHE A 58 -6.25 3.71 -5.93
CA PHE A 58 -7.45 3.23 -6.63
C PHE A 58 -7.73 1.76 -6.33
N GLU A 59 -6.70 0.97 -6.10
CA GLU A 59 -6.87 -0.43 -5.73
C GLU A 59 -7.45 -0.59 -4.33
N LEU A 60 -6.95 0.18 -3.36
CA LEU A 60 -7.57 0.24 -2.02
C LEU A 60 -9.03 0.71 -2.07
N LYS A 61 -9.34 1.64 -3.00
CA LYS A 61 -10.71 2.09 -3.25
C LYS A 61 -11.59 0.97 -3.80
N ARG A 62 -11.08 0.21 -4.79
CA ARG A 62 -11.75 -0.93 -5.40
C ARG A 62 -12.06 -2.02 -4.37
N LEU A 63 -11.16 -2.21 -3.41
CA LEU A 63 -11.31 -3.15 -2.30
C LEU A 63 -12.18 -2.64 -1.15
N HIS A 64 -12.73 -1.42 -1.24
CA HIS A 64 -13.54 -0.80 -0.18
C HIS A 64 -12.85 -0.75 1.19
N ILE A 65 -11.54 -0.51 1.22
CA ILE A 65 -10.78 -0.40 2.47
C ILE A 65 -11.05 0.96 3.12
N ASP A 66 -11.45 0.93 4.40
CA ASP A 66 -11.81 2.11 5.18
C ASP A 66 -10.75 2.50 6.23
N SER A 67 -9.73 1.68 6.43
CA SER A 67 -8.58 1.92 7.31
C SER A 67 -7.29 1.64 6.55
N VAL A 68 -6.58 2.71 6.20
CA VAL A 68 -5.48 2.72 5.22
C VAL A 68 -4.20 3.23 5.88
N PRO A 69 -3.33 2.33 6.38
CA PRO A 69 -1.99 2.70 6.85
C PRO A 69 -1.06 2.96 5.65
N LEU A 70 -0.46 4.14 5.58
CA LEU A 70 0.59 4.47 4.63
C LEU A 70 1.93 4.56 5.37
N ASN A 71 2.69 3.49 5.30
CA ASN A 71 4.02 3.45 5.90
C ASN A 71 5.03 4.11 4.98
N ILE A 72 6.09 4.67 5.55
CA ILE A 72 7.25 5.15 4.80
C ILE A 72 8.33 4.10 4.96
N LEU A 73 8.99 3.73 3.85
CA LEU A 73 10.12 2.82 3.89
C LEU A 73 11.17 3.35 4.87
N ASN A 74 11.55 2.50 5.81
CA ASN A 74 12.69 2.72 6.69
C ASN A 74 13.81 1.75 6.25
N PRO A 75 14.85 2.23 5.52
CA PRO A 75 15.93 1.37 5.08
C PRO A 75 16.64 0.71 6.27
N VAL A 76 16.77 -0.62 6.23
CA VAL A 76 17.46 -1.40 7.26
C VAL A 76 18.64 -2.13 6.63
N LYS A 77 19.81 -2.05 7.27
CA LYS A 77 21.02 -2.77 6.85
C LYS A 77 20.76 -4.26 6.67
N GLY A 78 21.21 -4.82 5.56
CA GLY A 78 21.02 -6.21 5.16
C GLY A 78 19.71 -6.51 4.43
N THR A 79 18.85 -5.50 4.22
CA THR A 79 17.65 -5.65 3.37
C THR A 79 17.94 -5.22 1.94
N PRO A 80 17.19 -5.72 0.94
CA PRO A 80 17.36 -5.30 -0.46
C PRO A 80 17.22 -3.78 -0.68
N PHE A 81 16.52 -3.08 0.22
CA PHE A 81 16.30 -1.63 0.14
C PHE A 81 17.19 -0.82 1.09
N GLU A 82 18.27 -1.39 1.61
CA GLU A 82 19.15 -0.71 2.58
C GLU A 82 19.75 0.60 2.05
N SER A 83 19.92 0.71 0.73
CA SER A 83 20.50 1.87 0.05
C SER A 83 19.45 2.80 -0.56
N ASN A 84 18.15 2.55 -0.35
CA ASN A 84 17.10 3.45 -0.86
C ASN A 84 17.19 4.81 -0.17
N GLU A 85 17.07 5.87 -0.95
CA GLU A 85 16.98 7.23 -0.43
C GLU A 85 15.64 7.44 0.29
N ALA A 86 15.67 8.19 1.39
CA ALA A 86 14.46 8.58 2.09
C ALA A 86 13.61 9.50 1.22
N LEU A 87 12.29 9.28 1.22
CA LEU A 87 11.37 10.17 0.54
C LEU A 87 11.41 11.58 1.15
N ARG A 88 11.38 12.59 0.28
CA ARG A 88 11.28 13.98 0.73
C ARG A 88 9.94 14.18 1.47
N PRO A 89 9.91 14.94 2.58
CA PRO A 89 8.67 15.19 3.32
C PRO A 89 7.51 15.72 2.46
N LEU A 90 7.80 16.57 1.46
CA LEU A 90 6.77 17.09 0.55
C LEU A 90 6.20 16.02 -0.39
N ASP A 91 6.98 15.01 -0.79
CA ASP A 91 6.47 13.93 -1.63
C ASP A 91 5.58 12.98 -0.82
N ILE A 92 5.90 12.77 0.46
CA ILE A 92 5.03 12.05 1.41
C ILE A 92 3.71 12.81 1.58
N LEU A 93 3.76 14.10 1.93
CA LEU A 93 2.56 14.93 2.11
C LEU A 93 1.70 14.98 0.84
N ARG A 94 2.32 15.14 -0.34
CA ARG A 94 1.61 15.09 -1.63
C ARG A 94 0.91 13.76 -1.82
N THR A 95 1.56 12.64 -1.49
CA THR A 95 0.98 11.31 -1.61
C THR A 95 -0.22 11.16 -0.66
N PHE A 96 -0.09 11.56 0.60
CA PHE A 96 -1.21 11.54 1.55
C PHE A 96 -2.39 12.41 1.08
N ALA A 97 -2.13 13.59 0.51
CA ALA A 97 -3.17 14.46 -0.04
C ALA A 97 -3.91 13.79 -1.22
N VAL A 98 -3.18 13.18 -2.16
CA VAL A 98 -3.76 12.43 -3.28
C VAL A 98 -4.61 11.25 -2.79
N PHE A 99 -4.11 10.48 -1.82
CA PHE A 99 -4.87 9.37 -1.22
C PHE A 99 -6.15 9.88 -0.56
N ARG A 100 -6.12 11.02 0.15
CA ARG A 100 -7.32 11.63 0.73
C ARG A 100 -8.36 12.02 -0.32
N PHE A 101 -7.95 12.53 -1.48
CA PHE A 101 -8.89 12.84 -2.57
C PHE A 101 -9.51 11.57 -3.18
N ILE A 102 -8.73 10.50 -3.33
CA ILE A 102 -9.21 9.23 -3.92
C ILE A 102 -10.10 8.46 -2.94
N LEU A 103 -9.73 8.48 -1.64
CA LEU A 103 -10.33 7.75 -0.53
C LEU A 103 -10.92 8.72 0.51
N PRO A 104 -11.97 9.49 0.17
CA PRO A 104 -12.45 10.61 0.98
C PRO A 104 -12.88 10.21 2.39
N ASN A 105 -13.46 9.01 2.55
CA ASN A 105 -14.04 8.53 3.80
C ASN A 105 -13.11 7.58 4.58
N ALA A 106 -11.97 7.18 4.01
CA ALA A 106 -11.05 6.27 4.68
C ALA A 106 -10.28 6.98 5.81
N LEU A 107 -10.01 6.25 6.88
CA LEU A 107 -9.02 6.65 7.88
C LEU A 107 -7.63 6.39 7.31
N ILE A 108 -6.94 7.45 6.89
CA ILE A 108 -5.56 7.40 6.39
C ILE A 108 -4.65 7.72 7.58
N ARG A 109 -3.67 6.86 7.86
CA ARG A 109 -2.75 6.99 9.01
C ARG A 109 -1.35 6.54 8.67
#